data_AF-Q7U5X8-F1
#
_entry.id   AF-Q7U5X8-F1
#
_cell.length_a   1.000
_cell.length_b   1.000
_cell.length_c   1.000
_cell.angle_alpha   90.00
_cell.angle_beta   90.00
_cell.angle_gamma   90.00
#
_symmetry.space_group_name_H-M   'P 1'
#
loop_
_entity.id
_entity.type
_entity.pdbx_description
1 polymer ?
#
loop_
_entity_poly.entity_id
_entity_poly.type
_entity_poly.pdbx_seq_one_letter_code
_entity_poly.pdbx_strand_id
1 'polypeptide(L)'
;MPQMATPPIVGFHKGHGTDGEEHVHEGIETLDTGFIGIGHTQDSPESETLDILVIKTDSNGEEIWSKKIGAIGEWDVGIAIAESSDSFYAVGGKSLGGIQKPVIIKMAKGGEILWEKLFDTPGVGMLRGIDITQNGEVAVTGFHEGDEEGFVFISEGTGFAAVLDRDGVVVWQEDYEQIPQGTKILSTDNNGYAILSTVWNEEENNAAILKIGNSGEVQWFESYGGGNNQAFDFEYITEEGYVLAGHTNSISAVNWDGLMTKVDTSGNLVWRKTVGQPRGYDSLYIHDEFYGIVVDSDGSYVMAGGTGDESAMYEEGGHPSGPSGEWKSYLVKINPNGQTIWEAVYGESNQGHNAAEFLDTTIDGGFILFNDSDTASISTKEPNNFGFMKLDHNASHLSDANQDPLPETVTNPTPEPVPTPTPEPTPATVLTPTPEPPPTPSLELPPSPLSPPIDGDFSSLPPDLWLSQTHDVIIQSVRGKGKLKGKKGADAFYFNSFEAFTKKSADKIIGFKASQDTIAVSPDAFPALEGVSAIRFASTKSKKELKQLSKEDYDFVYFEKKGRLYFDGNGAEKNWGNSDEGGLVAILKGKPELTSFDIKLLA
;
A
#
# COMPACT_ATOMS: atom_id res chain seq x y z
N MET A 1 27.14 3.17 15.30
CA MET A 1 25.74 2.74 15.35
C MET A 1 24.96 3.79 14.59
N PRO A 2 24.23 3.43 13.53
CA PRO A 2 23.33 4.39 12.89
C PRO A 2 22.31 4.83 13.95
N GLN A 3 22.12 6.14 14.07
CA GLN A 3 21.15 6.74 14.97
C GLN A 3 19.77 6.24 14.54
N MET A 4 19.02 5.64 15.46
CA MET A 4 17.64 5.22 15.18
C MET A 4 16.87 6.45 14.68
N ALA A 5 16.27 6.36 13.50
CA ALA A 5 15.46 7.45 12.97
C ALA A 5 14.34 7.76 13.95
N THR A 6 14.25 9.01 14.40
CA THR A 6 13.21 9.44 15.33
C THR A 6 11.97 9.86 14.56
N PRO A 7 10.76 9.65 15.11
CA PRO A 7 9.54 10.21 14.52
C PRO A 7 9.63 11.73 14.32
N PRO A 8 8.90 12.30 13.34
CA PRO A 8 8.79 13.74 13.17
C PRO A 8 8.06 14.40 14.35
N ILE A 9 8.12 15.73 14.43
CA ILE A 9 7.48 16.52 15.48
C ILE A 9 6.41 17.42 14.89
N VAL A 10 5.38 17.75 15.67
CA VAL A 10 4.32 18.67 15.22
C VAL A 10 4.91 20.08 15.04
N GLY A 11 4.84 20.60 13.82
CA GLY A 11 5.18 21.98 13.48
C GLY A 11 3.99 22.91 13.74
N PHE A 12 2.83 22.59 13.17
CA PHE A 12 1.55 23.24 13.50
C PHE A 12 0.39 22.25 13.42
N HIS A 13 -0.72 22.60 14.06
CA HIS A 13 -1.99 21.91 13.93
C HIS A 13 -3.13 22.95 13.92
N LYS A 14 -3.91 22.99 12.84
CA LYS A 14 -4.94 24.02 12.62
C LYS A 14 -6.18 23.41 11.98
N GLY A 15 -7.34 23.84 12.47
CA GLY A 15 -8.65 23.37 12.02
C GLY A 15 -9.40 24.43 11.25
N HIS A 16 -9.96 24.06 10.11
CA HIS A 16 -10.79 24.93 9.27
C HIS A 16 -12.06 24.21 8.85
N GLY A 17 -13.15 24.95 8.68
CA GLY A 17 -14.45 24.33 8.51
C GLY A 17 -15.56 25.36 8.41
N THR A 18 -16.79 24.92 8.67
CA THR A 18 -17.98 25.76 8.59
C THR A 18 -18.67 25.85 9.96
N ASP A 19 -20.00 25.89 9.97
CA ASP A 19 -20.83 25.89 11.17
C ASP A 19 -21.47 24.52 11.42
N GLY A 20 -21.22 23.55 10.53
CA GLY A 20 -21.74 22.18 10.60
C GLY A 20 -20.66 21.19 11.02
N GLU A 21 -21.00 19.91 11.03
CA GLU A 21 -20.02 18.84 11.19
C GLU A 21 -19.24 18.66 9.89
N GLU A 22 -17.91 18.65 9.98
CA GLU A 22 -17.01 18.42 8.87
C GLU A 22 -16.20 17.13 9.02
N HIS A 23 -15.88 16.51 7.89
CA HIS A 23 -14.98 15.38 7.85
C HIS A 23 -14.16 15.41 6.56
N VAL A 24 -12.83 15.42 6.73
CA VAL A 24 -11.85 15.44 5.63
C VAL A 24 -11.60 14.03 5.15
N HIS A 25 -11.48 13.83 3.84
CA HIS A 25 -11.26 12.52 3.23
C HIS A 25 -9.88 12.38 2.62
N GLU A 26 -9.40 13.43 1.94
CA GLU A 26 -8.09 13.44 1.29
C GLU A 26 -7.53 14.87 1.24
N GLY A 27 -6.22 14.98 1.07
CA GLY A 27 -5.59 16.25 0.74
C GLY A 27 -4.15 16.07 0.28
N ILE A 28 -3.56 17.17 -0.19
CA ILE A 28 -2.19 17.20 -0.71
C ILE A 28 -1.46 18.48 -0.27
N GLU A 29 -0.13 18.42 -0.24
CA GLU A 29 0.69 19.62 -0.39
C GLU A 29 0.56 20.13 -1.84
N THR A 30 0.38 21.44 -1.96
CA THR A 30 0.20 22.08 -3.27
C THR A 30 1.52 22.66 -3.79
N LEU A 31 1.61 22.88 -5.11
CA LEU A 31 2.78 23.43 -5.79
C LEU A 31 3.23 24.81 -5.27
N ASP A 32 2.33 25.54 -4.61
CA ASP A 32 2.64 26.81 -3.94
C ASP A 32 3.07 26.65 -2.47
N THR A 33 3.33 25.42 -2.02
CA THR A 33 3.73 25.00 -0.67
C THR A 33 2.67 25.15 0.42
N GLY A 34 1.45 25.58 0.08
CA GLY A 34 0.31 25.44 1.00
C GLY A 34 -0.34 24.06 0.90
N PHE A 35 -1.47 23.88 1.58
CA PHE A 35 -2.17 22.58 1.60
C PHE A 35 -3.60 22.71 1.10
N ILE A 36 -4.14 21.67 0.48
CA ILE A 36 -5.55 21.62 0.09
C ILE A 36 -6.16 20.31 0.55
N GLY A 37 -7.28 20.40 1.26
CA GLY A 37 -8.07 19.26 1.73
C GLY A 37 -9.45 19.24 1.10
N ILE A 38 -9.99 18.05 0.90
CA ILE A 38 -11.35 17.80 0.41
C ILE A 38 -12.06 16.83 1.34
N GLY A 39 -13.37 17.03 1.48
CA GLY A 39 -14.24 16.10 2.17
C GLY A 39 -15.68 16.56 2.09
N HIS A 40 -16.38 16.53 3.22
CA HIS A 40 -17.74 17.01 3.31
C HIS A 40 -18.01 17.85 4.55
N THR A 41 -19.14 18.57 4.50
CA THR A 41 -19.74 19.28 5.61
C THR A 41 -21.24 19.09 5.58
N GLN A 42 -21.92 19.21 6.71
CA GLN A 42 -23.38 19.29 6.71
C GLN A 42 -23.87 20.48 5.88
N ASP A 43 -24.95 20.30 5.11
CA ASP A 43 -25.50 21.40 4.32
C ASP A 43 -26.01 22.57 5.19
N SER A 44 -26.34 22.26 6.45
CA SER A 44 -26.73 23.16 7.54
C SER A 44 -26.58 22.47 8.90
N PRO A 45 -26.42 23.20 10.02
CA PRO A 45 -26.04 22.63 11.32
C PRO A 45 -27.02 21.62 11.96
N GLU A 46 -28.23 21.51 11.41
CA GLU A 46 -29.25 20.56 11.88
C GLU A 46 -29.58 19.48 10.83
N SER A 47 -28.85 19.46 9.71
CA SER A 47 -29.12 18.55 8.61
C SER A 47 -28.29 17.28 8.68
N GLU A 48 -28.88 16.22 8.17
CA GLU A 48 -28.19 14.94 7.93
C GLU A 48 -27.56 14.90 6.53
N THR A 49 -27.94 15.82 5.63
CA THR A 49 -27.42 15.87 4.25
C THR A 49 -26.11 16.65 4.14
N LEU A 50 -25.31 16.29 3.14
CA LEU A 50 -23.91 16.66 3.03
C LEU A 50 -23.66 17.51 1.78
N ASP A 51 -22.77 18.49 1.90
CA ASP A 51 -22.17 19.21 0.79
C ASP A 51 -20.66 18.89 0.70
N ILE A 52 -20.11 18.92 -0.52
CA ILE A 52 -18.66 18.84 -0.72
C ILE A 52 -18.01 20.08 -0.08
N LEU A 53 -16.94 19.89 0.69
CA LEU A 53 -16.11 20.97 1.20
C LEU A 53 -14.67 20.84 0.70
N VAL A 54 -14.14 21.92 0.15
CA VAL A 54 -12.73 22.05 -0.24
C VAL A 54 -12.13 23.23 0.50
N ILE A 55 -10.99 23.04 1.16
CA ILE A 55 -10.29 24.08 1.91
C ILE A 55 -8.84 24.16 1.44
N LYS A 56 -8.40 25.37 1.04
CA LYS A 56 -7.02 25.69 0.72
C LYS A 56 -6.41 26.54 1.84
N THR A 57 -5.22 26.16 2.27
CA THR A 57 -4.41 26.90 3.24
C THR A 57 -3.08 27.36 2.63
N ASP A 58 -2.41 28.28 3.32
CA ASP A 58 -1.01 28.63 3.06
C ASP A 58 -0.06 27.59 3.68
N SER A 59 1.25 27.78 3.51
CA SER A 59 2.27 26.86 4.04
C SER A 59 2.34 26.81 5.56
N ASN A 60 1.70 27.74 6.26
CA ASN A 60 1.58 27.77 7.71
C ASN A 60 0.24 27.19 8.19
N GLY A 61 -0.60 26.68 7.27
CA GLY A 61 -1.92 26.16 7.56
C GLY A 61 -2.96 27.24 7.85
N GLU A 62 -2.77 28.50 7.45
CA GLU A 62 -3.83 29.52 7.52
C GLU A 62 -4.77 29.41 6.31
N GLU A 63 -6.09 29.49 6.51
CA GLU A 63 -7.05 29.41 5.41
C GLU A 63 -6.85 30.57 4.41
N ILE A 64 -6.71 30.21 3.13
CA ILE A 64 -6.73 31.14 2.00
C ILE A 64 -8.15 31.25 1.47
N TRP A 65 -8.80 30.11 1.23
CA TRP A 65 -10.19 30.04 0.81
C TRP A 65 -10.79 28.67 1.15
N SER A 66 -12.10 28.66 1.36
CA SER A 66 -12.93 27.46 1.44
C SER A 66 -14.08 27.54 0.43
N LYS A 67 -14.52 26.37 -0.05
CA LYS A 67 -15.61 26.26 -1.03
C LYS A 67 -16.53 25.11 -0.66
N LYS A 68 -17.80 25.45 -0.40
CA LYS A 68 -18.90 24.48 -0.29
C LYS A 68 -19.56 24.27 -1.66
N ILE A 69 -19.74 23.02 -2.05
CA ILE A 69 -20.31 22.63 -3.36
C ILE A 69 -21.36 21.56 -3.15
N GLY A 70 -22.61 21.91 -3.43
CA GLY A 70 -23.73 20.97 -3.34
C GLY A 70 -25.06 21.70 -3.32
N ALA A 71 -26.14 20.96 -3.07
CA ALA A 71 -27.49 21.47 -2.98
C ALA A 71 -28.17 21.05 -1.67
N ILE A 72 -29.03 21.94 -1.15
CA ILE A 72 -29.77 21.69 0.09
C ILE A 72 -30.62 20.43 -0.03
N GLY A 73 -30.49 19.53 0.94
CA GLY A 73 -31.24 18.28 1.04
C GLY A 73 -30.74 17.17 0.13
N GLU A 74 -29.54 17.31 -0.43
CA GLU A 74 -28.91 16.32 -1.31
C GLU A 74 -27.63 15.75 -0.66
N TRP A 75 -27.20 14.57 -1.12
CA TRP A 75 -25.98 13.92 -0.64
C TRP A 75 -24.84 14.21 -1.60
N ASP A 76 -24.05 15.25 -1.30
CA ASP A 76 -22.89 15.65 -2.07
C ASP A 76 -21.63 15.46 -1.21
N VAL A 77 -20.68 14.62 -1.67
CA VAL A 77 -19.50 14.23 -0.89
C VAL A 77 -18.25 14.31 -1.75
N GLY A 78 -17.23 15.05 -1.32
CA GLY A 78 -15.92 15.07 -1.96
C GLY A 78 -15.04 13.98 -1.39
N ILE A 79 -14.24 13.30 -2.22
CA ILE A 79 -13.40 12.17 -1.79
C ILE A 79 -11.93 12.45 -2.02
N ALA A 80 -11.53 12.79 -3.24
CA ALA A 80 -10.12 12.97 -3.60
C ALA A 80 -9.88 14.26 -4.37
N ILE A 81 -8.65 14.79 -4.27
CA ILE A 81 -8.25 16.03 -4.91
C ILE A 81 -6.86 15.91 -5.52
N ALA A 82 -6.71 16.36 -6.75
CA ALA A 82 -5.44 16.37 -7.46
C ALA A 82 -5.09 17.75 -8.00
N GLU A 83 -3.79 18.02 -8.12
CA GLU A 83 -3.27 19.28 -8.59
C GLU A 83 -2.61 19.17 -9.97
N SER A 84 -2.98 20.07 -10.87
CA SER A 84 -2.22 20.36 -12.10
C SER A 84 -1.54 21.73 -12.00
N SER A 85 -0.69 22.08 -12.98
CA SER A 85 0.02 23.36 -12.98
C SER A 85 -0.87 24.61 -12.89
N ASP A 86 -2.13 24.54 -13.34
CA ASP A 86 -3.03 25.70 -13.41
C ASP A 86 -4.37 25.51 -12.67
N SER A 87 -4.70 24.29 -12.27
CA SER A 87 -6.02 23.94 -11.74
C SER A 87 -5.95 22.89 -10.63
N PHE A 88 -7.00 22.82 -9.83
CA PHE A 88 -7.30 21.67 -8.98
C PHE A 88 -8.41 20.84 -9.64
N TYR A 89 -8.43 19.53 -9.37
CA TYR A 89 -9.49 18.62 -9.77
C TYR A 89 -9.99 17.90 -8.53
N ALA A 90 -11.25 18.12 -8.19
CA ALA A 90 -11.94 17.45 -7.08
C ALA A 90 -12.84 16.34 -7.65
N VAL A 91 -12.87 15.19 -6.99
CA VAL A 91 -13.77 14.09 -7.35
C VAL A 91 -14.62 13.65 -6.16
N GLY A 92 -15.78 13.07 -6.45
CA GLY A 92 -16.71 12.64 -5.42
C GLY A 92 -18.05 12.19 -5.98
N GLY A 93 -19.10 12.36 -5.18
CA GLY A 93 -20.49 12.07 -5.51
C GLY A 93 -21.31 13.36 -5.45
N LYS A 94 -22.11 13.63 -6.47
CA LYS A 94 -23.01 14.79 -6.50
C LYS A 94 -24.38 14.45 -7.07
N SER A 95 -25.43 14.87 -6.39
CA SER A 95 -26.82 14.61 -6.75
C SER A 95 -27.21 15.22 -8.10
N LEU A 96 -27.88 14.42 -8.93
CA LEU A 96 -28.52 14.84 -10.17
C LEU A 96 -29.90 14.19 -10.29
N GLY A 97 -30.95 15.00 -10.13
CA GLY A 97 -32.33 14.50 -10.19
C GLY A 97 -32.70 13.59 -9.03
N GLY A 98 -32.12 13.82 -7.84
CA GLY A 98 -32.34 13.05 -6.62
C GLY A 98 -31.65 11.68 -6.61
N ILE A 99 -30.58 11.52 -7.39
CA ILE A 99 -29.68 10.36 -7.36
C ILE A 99 -28.24 10.87 -7.35
N GLN A 100 -27.44 10.48 -6.36
CA GLN A 100 -26.00 10.79 -6.31
C GLN A 100 -25.25 10.13 -7.48
N LYS A 101 -24.50 10.94 -8.24
CA LYS A 101 -23.72 10.51 -9.42
C LYS A 101 -22.22 10.74 -9.23
N PRO A 102 -21.36 9.94 -9.89
CA PRO A 102 -19.93 10.22 -9.92
C PRO A 102 -19.69 11.61 -10.54
N VAL A 103 -18.89 12.44 -9.88
CA VAL A 103 -18.59 13.80 -10.33
C VAL A 103 -17.10 14.08 -10.31
N ILE A 104 -16.64 14.82 -11.32
CA ILE A 104 -15.35 15.50 -11.33
C ILE A 104 -15.57 17.00 -11.55
N ILE A 105 -14.86 17.82 -10.77
CA ILE A 105 -14.98 19.27 -10.73
C ILE A 105 -13.58 19.87 -10.94
N LYS A 106 -13.40 20.62 -12.03
CA LYS A 106 -12.16 21.38 -12.24
C LYS A 106 -12.32 22.78 -11.65
N MET A 107 -11.35 23.18 -10.84
CA MET A 107 -11.34 24.45 -10.13
C MET A 107 -10.08 25.24 -10.47
N ALA A 108 -10.20 26.56 -10.56
CA ALA A 108 -9.05 27.45 -10.60
C ALA A 108 -8.33 27.44 -9.24
N LYS A 109 -7.05 27.84 -9.21
CA LYS A 109 -6.29 27.96 -7.95
C LYS A 109 -6.91 28.86 -6.89
N GLY A 110 -7.76 29.81 -7.32
CA GLY A 110 -8.52 30.69 -6.42
C GLY A 110 -9.88 30.13 -5.94
N GLY A 111 -10.19 28.85 -6.20
CA GLY A 111 -11.42 28.20 -5.72
C GLY A 111 -12.66 28.38 -6.61
N GLU A 112 -12.53 29.10 -7.74
CA GLU A 112 -13.61 29.24 -8.73
C GLU A 112 -13.80 27.93 -9.51
N ILE A 113 -15.04 27.47 -9.67
CA ILE A 113 -15.34 26.30 -10.48
C ILE A 113 -15.23 26.68 -11.95
N LEU A 114 -14.35 26.00 -12.70
CA LEU A 114 -14.15 26.19 -14.13
C LEU A 114 -15.16 25.36 -14.93
N TRP A 115 -15.33 24.10 -14.54
CA TRP A 115 -16.37 23.21 -15.05
C TRP A 115 -16.64 22.07 -14.07
N GLU A 116 -17.81 21.46 -14.21
CA GLU A 116 -18.18 20.21 -13.55
C GLU A 116 -18.67 19.19 -14.59
N LYS A 117 -18.39 17.91 -14.33
CA LYS A 117 -18.87 16.80 -15.15
C LYS A 117 -19.43 15.72 -14.26
N LEU A 118 -20.71 15.42 -14.43
CA LEU A 118 -21.38 14.27 -13.84
C LEU A 118 -21.39 13.13 -14.86
N PHE A 119 -21.10 11.92 -14.38
CA PHE A 119 -21.17 10.71 -15.19
C PHE A 119 -22.60 10.19 -15.18
N ASP A 120 -23.17 9.95 -16.37
CA ASP A 120 -24.52 9.40 -16.54
C ASP A 120 -24.48 7.87 -16.43
N THR A 121 -24.20 7.38 -15.23
CA THR A 121 -24.19 5.95 -14.87
C THR A 121 -25.53 5.54 -14.26
N PRO A 122 -25.92 4.26 -14.31
CA PRO A 122 -27.09 3.77 -13.59
C PRO A 122 -26.89 3.82 -12.06
N GLY A 123 -28.00 3.95 -11.31
CA GLY A 123 -27.99 3.89 -9.85
C GLY A 123 -27.20 5.00 -9.15
N VAL A 124 -26.94 4.80 -7.86
CA VAL A 124 -26.08 5.67 -7.04
C VAL A 124 -24.62 5.44 -7.42
N GLY A 125 -23.81 6.48 -7.50
CA GLY A 125 -22.38 6.34 -7.80
C GLY A 125 -21.53 7.51 -7.36
N MET A 126 -20.24 7.29 -7.31
CA MET A 126 -19.24 8.22 -6.81
C MET A 126 -17.88 7.97 -7.47
N LEU A 127 -17.12 9.02 -7.76
CA LEU A 127 -15.69 8.91 -8.04
C LEU A 127 -14.91 8.95 -6.73
N ARG A 128 -13.91 8.08 -6.59
CA ARG A 128 -13.08 7.98 -5.38
C ARG A 128 -11.61 8.23 -5.65
N GLY A 129 -11.07 7.73 -6.76
CA GLY A 129 -9.67 7.92 -7.12
C GLY A 129 -9.52 8.88 -8.30
N ILE A 130 -8.46 9.68 -8.26
CA ILE A 130 -8.02 10.54 -9.37
C ILE A 130 -6.50 10.53 -9.48
N ASP A 131 -5.99 10.52 -10.72
CA ASP A 131 -4.59 10.76 -11.03
C ASP A 131 -4.46 11.63 -12.29
N ILE A 132 -3.43 12.48 -12.34
CA ILE A 132 -3.17 13.38 -13.46
C ILE A 132 -1.86 12.97 -14.12
N THR A 133 -1.93 12.48 -15.35
CA THR A 133 -0.74 12.06 -16.09
C THR A 133 0.16 13.26 -16.39
N GLN A 134 1.44 13.02 -16.70
CA GLN A 134 2.38 14.08 -17.11
C GLN A 134 1.90 14.86 -18.35
N ASN A 135 1.08 14.24 -19.21
CA ASN A 135 0.49 14.89 -20.37
C ASN A 135 -0.78 15.70 -20.03
N GLY A 136 -1.23 15.65 -18.78
CA GLY A 136 -2.42 16.32 -18.26
C GLY A 136 -3.73 15.63 -18.62
N GLU A 137 -3.68 14.34 -18.98
CA GLU A 137 -4.88 13.50 -19.00
C GLU A 137 -5.28 13.19 -17.55
N VAL A 138 -6.57 13.08 -17.29
CA VAL A 138 -7.10 12.85 -15.95
C VAL A 138 -7.72 11.46 -15.91
N ALA A 139 -7.11 10.56 -15.15
CA ALA A 139 -7.64 9.23 -14.90
C ALA A 139 -8.46 9.25 -13.62
N VAL A 140 -9.64 8.63 -13.64
CA VAL A 140 -10.52 8.54 -12.47
C VAL A 140 -11.07 7.13 -12.31
N THR A 141 -11.38 6.75 -11.08
CA THR A 141 -12.06 5.49 -10.76
C THR A 141 -13.10 5.70 -9.67
N GLY A 142 -14.04 4.78 -9.57
CA GLY A 142 -15.12 4.84 -8.60
C GLY A 142 -16.09 3.69 -8.77
N PHE A 143 -17.35 3.93 -8.44
CA PHE A 143 -18.42 2.96 -8.57
C PHE A 143 -19.73 3.60 -9.05
N HIS A 144 -20.62 2.77 -9.56
CA HIS A 144 -22.03 3.07 -9.76
C HIS A 144 -22.89 1.87 -9.37
N GLU A 145 -24.22 2.00 -9.41
CA GLU A 145 -25.16 1.01 -8.87
C GLU A 145 -24.94 0.66 -7.39
N GLY A 146 -24.46 1.62 -6.60
CA GLY A 146 -24.33 1.47 -5.15
C GLY A 146 -25.67 1.47 -4.41
N ASP A 147 -25.65 0.95 -3.19
CA ASP A 147 -26.86 0.78 -2.36
C ASP A 147 -27.31 2.07 -1.67
N GLU A 148 -26.37 2.95 -1.30
CA GLU A 148 -26.60 4.10 -0.41
C GLU A 148 -25.88 5.36 -0.89
N GLU A 149 -26.58 6.49 -0.84
CA GLU A 149 -26.02 7.81 -1.14
C GLU A 149 -25.21 8.34 0.04
N GLY A 150 -24.12 9.06 -0.25
CA GLY A 150 -23.28 9.63 0.80
C GLY A 150 -22.43 8.60 1.56
N PHE A 151 -22.47 7.32 1.17
CA PHE A 151 -21.69 6.27 1.81
C PHE A 151 -20.20 6.37 1.44
N VAL A 152 -19.37 6.75 2.41
CA VAL A 152 -17.95 7.09 2.21
C VAL A 152 -16.99 5.92 2.39
N PHE A 153 -17.43 4.80 2.98
CA PHE A 153 -16.61 3.60 3.14
C PHE A 153 -16.72 2.67 1.92
N ILE A 154 -16.22 1.44 2.03
CA ILE A 154 -16.19 0.45 0.94
C ILE A 154 -17.62 0.05 0.52
N SER A 155 -18.05 0.51 -0.67
CA SER A 155 -19.39 0.26 -1.21
C SER A 155 -19.45 -0.97 -2.12
N GLU A 156 -20.55 -1.71 -2.08
CA GLU A 156 -20.89 -2.68 -3.12
C GLU A 156 -21.50 -1.96 -4.33
N GLY A 157 -21.17 -2.41 -5.54
CA GLY A 157 -21.63 -1.78 -6.78
C GLY A 157 -20.90 -2.35 -8.00
N THR A 158 -20.85 -1.56 -9.06
CA THR A 158 -20.05 -1.82 -10.26
C THR A 158 -18.88 -0.85 -10.31
N GLY A 159 -17.65 -1.37 -10.20
CA GLY A 159 -16.43 -0.56 -10.29
C GLY A 159 -16.14 -0.16 -11.74
N PHE A 160 -15.71 1.08 -11.93
CA PHE A 160 -15.41 1.60 -13.27
C PHE A 160 -14.19 2.53 -13.26
N ALA A 161 -13.62 2.77 -14.43
CA ALA A 161 -12.64 3.84 -14.64
C ALA A 161 -12.94 4.63 -15.90
N ALA A 162 -12.42 5.85 -15.94
CA ALA A 162 -12.47 6.70 -17.12
C ALA A 162 -11.21 7.54 -17.24
N VAL A 163 -10.86 7.91 -18.46
CA VAL A 163 -9.83 8.93 -18.75
C VAL A 163 -10.48 10.09 -19.47
N LEU A 164 -10.13 11.30 -19.04
CA LEU A 164 -10.61 12.55 -19.59
C LEU A 164 -9.44 13.39 -20.11
N ASP A 165 -9.71 14.17 -21.15
CA ASP A 165 -8.80 15.24 -21.53
C ASP A 165 -8.91 16.47 -20.61
N ARG A 166 -8.06 17.47 -20.85
CA ARG A 166 -8.00 18.70 -20.03
C ARG A 166 -9.27 19.55 -20.05
N ASP A 167 -10.14 19.32 -21.04
CA ASP A 167 -11.42 20.01 -21.23
C ASP A 167 -12.60 19.20 -20.63
N GLY A 168 -12.34 18.04 -20.01
CA GLY A 168 -13.35 17.19 -19.39
C GLY A 168 -14.11 16.31 -20.38
N VAL A 169 -13.60 16.14 -21.60
CA VAL A 169 -14.14 15.19 -22.58
C VAL A 169 -13.65 13.79 -22.21
N VAL A 170 -14.57 12.83 -22.14
CA VAL A 170 -14.22 11.42 -21.88
C VAL A 170 -13.51 10.88 -23.11
N VAL A 171 -12.28 10.43 -22.93
CA VAL A 171 -11.50 9.69 -23.94
C VAL A 171 -11.98 8.25 -23.99
N TRP A 172 -12.10 7.60 -22.83
CA TRP A 172 -12.70 6.29 -22.66
C TRP A 172 -13.29 6.12 -21.25
N GLN A 173 -14.23 5.19 -21.11
CA GLN A 173 -14.84 4.77 -19.84
C GLN A 173 -15.20 3.29 -19.95
N GLU A 174 -14.85 2.49 -18.93
CA GLU A 174 -15.10 1.04 -18.90
C GLU A 174 -15.52 0.59 -17.49
N ASP A 175 -16.46 -0.35 -17.44
CA ASP A 175 -16.88 -1.07 -16.23
C ASP A 175 -16.03 -2.35 -16.06
N TYR A 176 -15.79 -2.75 -14.82
CA TYR A 176 -14.94 -3.90 -14.49
C TYR A 176 -15.64 -4.92 -13.60
N GLU A 177 -15.95 -6.08 -14.15
CA GLU A 177 -16.59 -7.19 -13.42
C GLU A 177 -15.71 -7.74 -12.27
N GLN A 178 -14.41 -7.44 -12.28
CA GLN A 178 -13.45 -7.89 -11.27
C GLN A 178 -13.56 -7.12 -9.95
N ILE A 179 -14.04 -5.87 -10.00
CA ILE A 179 -14.04 -4.97 -8.85
C ILE A 179 -15.43 -4.35 -8.65
N PRO A 180 -15.95 -4.33 -7.43
CA PRO A 180 -17.23 -3.70 -7.12
C PRO A 180 -17.11 -2.17 -7.02
N GLN A 181 -15.89 -1.67 -6.82
CA GLN A 181 -15.57 -0.25 -6.74
C GLN A 181 -14.06 -0.06 -6.97
N GLY A 182 -13.64 1.10 -7.46
CA GLY A 182 -12.24 1.52 -7.34
C GLY A 182 -12.07 2.58 -6.24
N THR A 183 -11.18 2.33 -5.27
CA THR A 183 -10.91 3.28 -4.17
C THR A 183 -9.88 4.33 -4.59
N LYS A 184 -8.84 3.91 -5.30
CA LYS A 184 -7.74 4.75 -5.77
C LYS A 184 -7.30 4.31 -7.16
N ILE A 185 -6.77 5.22 -7.97
CA ILE A 185 -6.18 4.93 -9.27
C ILE A 185 -4.84 5.64 -9.38
N LEU A 186 -3.83 4.96 -9.93
CA LEU A 186 -2.53 5.55 -10.23
C LEU A 186 -2.09 5.17 -11.64
N SER A 187 -1.47 6.12 -12.34
CA SER A 187 -0.70 5.86 -13.55
C SER A 187 0.48 4.96 -13.24
N THR A 188 0.78 4.07 -14.17
CA THR A 188 1.88 3.11 -14.07
C THR A 188 2.76 3.20 -15.33
N ASP A 189 3.86 2.45 -15.34
CA ASP A 189 4.75 2.39 -16.51
C ASP A 189 3.99 2.04 -17.80
N ASN A 190 4.47 2.55 -18.93
CA ASN A 190 3.89 2.36 -20.27
C ASN A 190 2.47 2.92 -20.45
N ASN A 191 2.11 3.98 -19.72
CA ASN A 191 0.82 4.67 -19.79
C ASN A 191 -0.39 3.78 -19.40
N GLY A 192 -0.19 2.70 -18.65
CA GLY A 192 -1.31 1.96 -18.06
C GLY A 192 -1.72 2.54 -16.71
N TYR A 193 -2.75 1.97 -16.09
CA TYR A 193 -3.19 2.35 -14.75
C TYR A 193 -3.27 1.13 -13.84
N ALA A 194 -3.21 1.36 -12.52
CA ALA A 194 -3.57 0.39 -11.50
C ALA A 194 -4.71 0.98 -10.67
N ILE A 195 -5.70 0.15 -10.34
CA ILE A 195 -6.85 0.53 -9.53
C ILE A 195 -6.84 -0.33 -8.28
N LEU A 196 -6.89 0.33 -7.12
CA LEU A 196 -7.09 -0.32 -5.84
C LEU A 196 -8.59 -0.58 -5.63
N SER A 197 -8.92 -1.73 -5.06
CA SER A 197 -10.28 -2.11 -4.69
C SER A 197 -10.26 -2.92 -3.40
N THR A 198 -11.41 -2.95 -2.72
CA THR A 198 -11.73 -4.01 -1.75
C THR A 198 -12.80 -4.90 -2.38
N VAL A 199 -12.58 -6.21 -2.42
CA VAL A 199 -13.47 -7.21 -3.04
C VAL A 199 -13.95 -8.22 -2.00
N TRP A 200 -15.13 -8.79 -2.20
CA TRP A 200 -15.70 -9.79 -1.29
C TRP A 200 -15.55 -11.21 -1.85
N ASN A 201 -15.17 -12.14 -0.99
CA ASN A 201 -15.41 -13.57 -1.20
C ASN A 201 -16.52 -14.06 -0.23
N GLU A 202 -16.91 -15.34 -0.28
CA GLU A 202 -18.10 -15.86 0.43
C GLU A 202 -18.19 -15.50 1.92
N GLU A 203 -17.09 -15.13 2.59
CA GLU A 203 -17.07 -14.73 4.01
C GLU A 203 -16.09 -13.59 4.40
N GLU A 204 -15.28 -13.04 3.48
CA GLU A 204 -14.20 -12.09 3.80
C GLU A 204 -13.99 -10.98 2.74
N ASN A 205 -13.63 -9.77 3.20
CA ASN A 205 -13.17 -8.67 2.34
C ASN A 205 -11.67 -8.83 2.03
N ASN A 206 -11.23 -8.55 0.82
CA ASN A 206 -9.83 -8.62 0.40
C ASN A 206 -9.42 -7.35 -0.32
N ALA A 207 -8.25 -6.81 0.01
CA ALA A 207 -7.60 -5.81 -0.82
C ALA A 207 -7.29 -6.42 -2.21
N ALA A 208 -7.45 -5.66 -3.28
CA ALA A 208 -7.21 -6.12 -4.64
C ALA A 208 -6.61 -5.01 -5.50
N ILE A 209 -5.83 -5.42 -6.50
CA ILE A 209 -5.34 -4.52 -7.55
C ILE A 209 -5.86 -5.03 -8.89
N LEU A 210 -6.47 -4.12 -9.64
CA LEU A 210 -6.78 -4.29 -11.05
C LEU A 210 -5.79 -3.48 -11.88
N LYS A 211 -4.98 -4.16 -12.68
CA LYS A 211 -4.08 -3.50 -13.65
C LYS A 211 -4.75 -3.40 -15.01
N ILE A 212 -4.75 -2.19 -15.56
CA ILE A 212 -5.29 -1.90 -16.89
C ILE A 212 -4.25 -1.22 -17.79
N GLY A 213 -4.42 -1.36 -19.09
CA GLY A 213 -3.64 -0.63 -20.08
C GLY A 213 -4.19 0.77 -20.36
N ASN A 214 -3.57 1.47 -21.31
CA ASN A 214 -3.89 2.87 -21.61
C ASN A 214 -5.29 3.06 -22.23
N SER A 215 -5.87 2.00 -22.79
CA SER A 215 -7.22 1.99 -23.37
C SER A 215 -8.26 1.31 -22.46
N GLY A 216 -7.93 1.10 -21.19
CA GLY A 216 -8.83 0.50 -20.20
C GLY A 216 -8.90 -1.02 -20.25
N GLU A 217 -8.12 -1.69 -21.12
CA GLU A 217 -8.11 -3.14 -21.21
C GLU A 217 -7.44 -3.78 -19.98
N VAL A 218 -8.07 -4.82 -19.43
CA VAL A 218 -7.56 -5.56 -18.27
C VAL A 218 -6.26 -6.30 -18.64
N GLN A 219 -5.21 -6.06 -17.87
CA GLN A 219 -3.92 -6.74 -17.98
C GLN A 219 -3.84 -7.91 -17.00
N TRP A 220 -4.14 -7.65 -15.73
CA TRP A 220 -4.26 -8.66 -14.68
C TRP A 220 -5.08 -8.13 -13.52
N PHE A 221 -5.56 -9.05 -12.68
CA PHE A 221 -6.29 -8.76 -11.46
C PHE A 221 -5.85 -9.75 -10.38
N GLU A 222 -5.51 -9.24 -9.20
CA GLU A 222 -5.14 -10.06 -8.05
C GLU A 222 -5.80 -9.54 -6.78
N SER A 223 -6.24 -10.47 -5.92
CA SER A 223 -6.83 -10.18 -4.61
C SER A 223 -6.04 -10.83 -3.48
N TYR A 224 -5.76 -10.07 -2.44
CA TYR A 224 -4.88 -10.44 -1.33
C TYR A 224 -5.68 -10.78 -0.08
N GLY A 225 -6.24 -11.99 -0.06
CA GLY A 225 -7.06 -12.47 1.07
C GLY A 225 -6.30 -13.13 2.21
N GLY A 226 -7.02 -13.85 3.07
CA GLY A 226 -6.51 -14.50 4.28
C GLY A 226 -7.00 -13.83 5.56
N GLY A 227 -8.19 -13.22 5.51
CA GLY A 227 -8.71 -12.34 6.54
C GLY A 227 -9.66 -11.27 5.98
N ASN A 228 -10.26 -10.46 6.85
CA ASN A 228 -11.14 -9.35 6.48
C ASN A 228 -10.32 -8.05 6.34
N ASN A 229 -9.90 -7.75 5.11
CA ASN A 229 -8.94 -6.68 4.78
C ASN A 229 -9.61 -5.62 3.92
N GLN A 230 -9.54 -4.37 4.36
CA GLN A 230 -9.97 -3.20 3.60
C GLN A 230 -8.73 -2.38 3.24
N ALA A 231 -8.67 -1.91 1.99
CA ALA A 231 -7.60 -1.05 1.51
C ALA A 231 -8.19 0.24 0.95
N PHE A 232 -7.57 1.36 1.33
CA PHE A 232 -8.05 2.71 1.04
C PHE A 232 -7.09 3.46 0.12
N ASP A 233 -5.79 3.21 0.27
CA ASP A 233 -4.77 3.89 -0.51
C ASP A 233 -3.60 2.97 -0.87
N PHE A 234 -2.87 3.32 -1.92
CA PHE A 234 -1.72 2.56 -2.38
C PHE A 234 -0.75 3.45 -3.16
N GLU A 235 0.51 3.02 -3.18
CA GLU A 235 1.57 3.65 -3.95
C GLU A 235 2.15 2.68 -4.97
N TYR A 236 2.56 3.21 -6.12
CA TYR A 236 3.25 2.49 -7.17
C TYR A 236 4.72 2.94 -7.26
N ILE A 237 5.63 1.98 -7.11
CA ILE A 237 7.06 2.19 -7.26
C ILE A 237 7.52 1.46 -8.53
N THR A 238 7.96 2.23 -9.53
CA THR A 238 8.49 1.72 -10.81
C THR A 238 9.50 0.59 -10.56
N GLU A 239 9.36 -0.51 -11.29
CA GLU A 239 10.15 -1.75 -11.17
C GLU A 239 10.05 -2.51 -9.83
N GLU A 240 9.54 -1.92 -8.75
CA GLU A 240 9.40 -2.56 -7.43
C GLU A 240 7.98 -3.06 -7.13
N GLY A 241 6.96 -2.50 -7.79
CA GLY A 241 5.55 -2.92 -7.66
C GLY A 241 4.72 -1.95 -6.81
N TYR A 242 3.86 -2.49 -5.95
CA TYR A 242 2.86 -1.71 -5.22
C TYR A 242 3.02 -1.86 -3.71
N VAL A 243 2.63 -0.85 -2.96
CA VAL A 243 2.43 -0.93 -1.51
C VAL A 243 1.04 -0.39 -1.17
N LEU A 244 0.24 -1.19 -0.47
CA LEU A 244 -1.15 -0.88 -0.14
C LEU A 244 -1.26 -0.61 1.35
N ALA A 245 -2.12 0.31 1.75
CA ALA A 245 -2.51 0.56 3.13
C ALA A 245 -4.02 0.45 3.35
N GLY A 246 -4.34 0.07 4.57
CA GLY A 246 -5.69 -0.01 5.09
C GLY A 246 -5.66 -0.74 6.42
N HIS A 247 -6.69 -1.51 6.73
CA HIS A 247 -6.82 -2.17 8.02
C HIS A 247 -7.43 -3.57 7.92
N THR A 248 -7.21 -4.36 8.97
CA THR A 248 -7.67 -5.76 9.07
C THR A 248 -8.07 -6.09 10.50
N ASN A 249 -9.14 -6.85 10.69
CA ASN A 249 -9.51 -7.41 12.00
C ASN A 249 -9.06 -8.87 12.19
N SER A 250 -8.08 -9.27 11.39
CA SER A 250 -7.55 -10.62 11.28
C SER A 250 -6.03 -10.55 11.15
N ILE A 251 -5.33 -11.48 10.49
CA ILE A 251 -3.87 -11.40 10.24
C ILE A 251 -3.07 -10.83 11.44
N SER A 252 -3.07 -11.55 12.56
CA SER A 252 -2.40 -11.13 13.82
C SER A 252 -3.03 -9.95 14.57
N ALA A 253 -4.14 -9.40 14.10
CA ALA A 253 -4.96 -8.42 14.79
C ALA A 253 -6.01 -9.09 15.68
N VAL A 254 -6.38 -8.40 16.76
CA VAL A 254 -7.46 -8.80 17.68
C VAL A 254 -8.76 -8.07 17.36
N ASN A 255 -8.65 -6.80 17.00
CA ASN A 255 -9.70 -5.95 16.45
C ASN A 255 -9.15 -5.30 15.16
N TRP A 256 -9.74 -4.22 14.65
CA TRP A 256 -9.18 -3.48 13.51
C TRP A 256 -7.78 -2.94 13.85
N ASP A 257 -6.77 -3.47 13.17
CA ASP A 257 -5.39 -2.99 13.18
C ASP A 257 -4.97 -2.56 11.76
N GLY A 258 -4.01 -1.66 11.65
CA GLY A 258 -3.44 -1.24 10.37
C GLY A 258 -2.73 -2.38 9.63
N LEU A 259 -2.92 -2.46 8.32
CA LEU A 259 -2.32 -3.45 7.43
C LEU A 259 -1.63 -2.78 6.26
N MET A 260 -0.30 -2.94 6.18
CA MET A 260 0.48 -2.62 4.99
C MET A 260 0.79 -3.89 4.20
N THR A 261 0.55 -3.86 2.88
CA THR A 261 0.78 -5.01 1.98
C THR A 261 1.70 -4.60 0.84
N LYS A 262 2.84 -5.28 0.68
CA LYS A 262 3.74 -5.08 -0.48
C LYS A 262 3.50 -6.16 -1.52
N VAL A 263 3.41 -5.72 -2.77
CA VAL A 263 3.17 -6.55 -3.95
C VAL A 263 4.21 -6.21 -5.01
N ASP A 264 4.67 -7.20 -5.78
CA ASP A 264 5.59 -6.96 -6.90
C ASP A 264 4.87 -6.42 -8.16
N THR A 265 5.62 -6.12 -9.22
CA THR A 265 5.06 -5.59 -10.48
C THR A 265 4.14 -6.56 -11.22
N SER A 266 4.21 -7.86 -10.90
CA SER A 266 3.40 -8.92 -11.48
C SER A 266 2.14 -9.22 -10.67
N GLY A 267 1.92 -8.50 -9.57
CA GLY A 267 0.77 -8.71 -8.69
C GLY A 267 1.02 -9.78 -7.60
N ASN A 268 2.23 -10.32 -7.45
CA ASN A 268 2.50 -11.31 -6.40
C ASN A 268 2.73 -10.64 -5.04
N LEU A 269 2.17 -11.24 -3.99
CA LEU A 269 2.40 -10.81 -2.62
C LEU A 269 3.88 -10.99 -2.24
N VAL A 270 4.52 -9.91 -1.77
CA VAL A 270 5.90 -9.92 -1.25
C VAL A 270 5.88 -10.06 0.27
N TRP A 271 5.19 -9.16 0.98
CA TRP A 271 5.04 -9.24 2.43
C TRP A 271 3.78 -8.51 2.91
N ARG A 272 3.37 -8.79 4.15
CA ARG A 272 2.35 -8.03 4.89
C ARG A 272 2.84 -7.68 6.28
N LYS A 273 2.43 -6.53 6.77
CA LYS A 273 2.76 -6.04 8.10
C LYS A 273 1.51 -5.47 8.77
N THR A 274 1.10 -6.11 9.86
CA THR A 274 0.05 -5.61 10.76
C THR A 274 0.68 -4.78 11.87
N VAL A 275 0.07 -3.64 12.19
CA VAL A 275 0.47 -2.73 13.27
C VAL A 275 -0.77 -2.13 13.94
N GLY A 276 -0.73 -2.00 15.25
CA GLY A 276 -1.87 -1.55 16.04
C GLY A 276 -1.51 -1.47 17.51
N GLN A 277 -2.44 -0.95 18.30
CA GLN A 277 -2.33 -0.80 19.74
C GLN A 277 -1.13 0.03 20.22
N PRO A 278 -0.81 1.17 19.58
CA PRO A 278 0.42 1.91 19.89
C PRO A 278 0.45 2.47 21.32
N ARG A 279 -0.72 2.53 21.98
CA ARG A 279 -0.88 3.03 23.36
C ARG A 279 -0.89 1.93 24.42
N GLY A 280 -0.94 0.65 24.00
CA GLY A 280 -0.86 -0.51 24.89
C GLY A 280 -2.11 -0.80 25.72
N TYR A 281 -3.27 -0.34 25.28
CA TYR A 281 -4.58 -0.63 25.89
C TYR A 281 -5.07 -2.04 25.54
N ASP A 282 -6.25 -2.42 26.05
CA ASP A 282 -6.86 -3.72 25.73
C ASP A 282 -7.30 -3.77 24.26
N SER A 283 -6.57 -4.56 23.48
CA SER A 283 -6.73 -4.70 22.02
C SER A 283 -8.08 -5.23 21.58
N LEU A 284 -8.94 -5.67 22.50
CA LEU A 284 -10.31 -6.04 22.18
C LEU A 284 -11.19 -4.82 21.83
N TYR A 285 -10.84 -3.63 22.31
CA TYR A 285 -11.68 -2.43 22.20
C TYR A 285 -11.11 -1.38 21.25
N ILE A 286 -9.79 -1.33 21.11
CA ILE A 286 -9.13 -0.33 20.28
C ILE A 286 -9.28 -0.67 18.80
N HIS A 287 -9.57 0.36 18.00
CA HIS A 287 -9.57 0.37 16.56
C HIS A 287 -8.37 1.21 16.09
N ASP A 288 -7.59 0.67 15.16
CA ASP A 288 -6.52 1.36 14.45
C ASP A 288 -6.84 1.36 12.94
N GLU A 289 -7.37 2.47 12.44
CA GLU A 289 -7.97 2.59 11.12
C GLU A 289 -7.10 3.46 10.23
N PHE A 290 -6.45 2.85 9.24
CA PHE A 290 -5.53 3.53 8.32
C PHE A 290 -6.18 3.80 6.97
N TYR A 291 -5.91 5.00 6.43
CA TYR A 291 -6.58 5.51 5.24
C TYR A 291 -5.63 6.08 4.17
N GLY A 292 -4.42 6.50 4.54
CA GLY A 292 -3.43 7.04 3.59
C GLY A 292 -2.07 6.34 3.67
N ILE A 293 -1.33 6.34 2.55
CA ILE A 293 0.07 5.90 2.47
C ILE A 293 0.88 6.76 1.50
N VAL A 294 2.15 7.01 1.84
CA VAL A 294 3.11 7.67 0.95
C VAL A 294 4.46 6.95 0.95
N VAL A 295 5.23 7.16 -0.13
CA VAL A 295 6.65 6.79 -0.20
C VAL A 295 7.51 7.98 0.23
N ASP A 296 8.29 7.80 1.31
CA ASP A 296 9.24 8.80 1.77
C ASP A 296 10.47 8.86 0.85
N SER A 297 11.19 9.97 0.88
CA SER A 297 12.41 10.28 0.15
C SER A 297 13.55 9.25 0.29
N ASP A 298 13.54 8.43 1.34
CA ASP A 298 14.49 7.33 1.57
C ASP A 298 14.01 5.97 1.01
N GLY A 299 12.87 5.95 0.31
CA GLY A 299 12.23 4.78 -0.28
C GLY A 299 11.41 3.94 0.69
N SER A 300 11.30 4.34 1.96
CA SER A 300 10.42 3.67 2.92
C SER A 300 8.97 4.15 2.79
N TYR A 301 8.08 3.43 3.46
CA TYR A 301 6.63 3.64 3.36
C TYR A 301 6.12 4.21 4.67
N VAL A 302 5.28 5.25 4.60
CA VAL A 302 4.63 5.85 5.76
C VAL A 302 3.13 5.77 5.55
N MET A 303 2.41 5.17 6.50
CA MET A 303 0.95 5.17 6.50
C MET A 303 0.42 5.88 7.75
N ALA A 304 -0.77 6.48 7.62
CA ALA A 304 -1.46 7.20 8.69
C ALA A 304 -2.90 6.73 8.87
N GLY A 305 -3.35 6.81 10.11
CA GLY A 305 -4.68 6.42 10.54
C GLY A 305 -5.10 7.01 11.88
N GLY A 306 -6.31 6.69 12.34
CA GLY A 306 -6.79 6.93 13.69
C GLY A 306 -6.50 5.76 14.63
N THR A 307 -6.27 6.03 15.92
CA THR A 307 -6.23 5.01 17.00
C THR A 307 -7.13 5.43 18.15
N GLY A 308 -8.14 4.62 18.49
CA GLY A 308 -9.18 5.00 19.45
C GLY A 308 -10.06 3.84 19.90
N ASP A 309 -10.87 4.08 20.93
CA ASP A 309 -11.97 3.21 21.32
C ASP A 309 -13.30 3.87 20.94
N GLU A 310 -14.21 3.13 20.33
CA GLU A 310 -15.58 3.57 19.99
C GLU A 310 -16.63 3.10 21.01
N SER A 311 -16.21 2.29 21.97
CA SER A 311 -17.09 1.61 22.89
C SER A 311 -17.40 2.45 24.11
N ALA A 312 -18.69 2.62 24.40
CA ALA A 312 -19.14 3.13 25.70
C ALA A 312 -18.85 2.15 26.87
N MET A 313 -18.29 0.98 26.60
CA MET A 313 -18.08 -0.10 27.57
C MET A 313 -16.63 -0.21 28.08
N TYR A 314 -15.68 0.50 27.46
CA TYR A 314 -14.28 0.52 27.85
C TYR A 314 -13.78 1.97 27.90
N GLU A 315 -12.86 2.24 28.83
CA GLU A 315 -12.17 3.51 28.96
C GLU A 315 -10.96 3.28 29.88
N GLU A 316 -9.76 3.49 29.35
CA GLU A 316 -8.52 3.32 30.10
C GLU A 316 -7.57 4.51 29.87
N GLY A 317 -7.09 5.08 30.98
CA GLY A 317 -6.05 6.10 30.97
C GLY A 317 -4.67 5.52 31.27
N GLY A 318 -3.63 6.33 31.11
CA GLY A 318 -2.26 5.97 31.54
C GLY A 318 -1.20 6.10 30.45
N HIS A 319 -1.61 6.15 29.18
CA HIS A 319 -0.70 6.51 28.09
C HIS A 319 -0.45 8.04 28.06
N PRO A 320 0.77 8.52 27.80
CA PRO A 320 1.07 9.96 27.75
C PRO A 320 0.27 10.76 26.73
N SER A 321 -0.25 10.13 25.67
CA SER A 321 -1.07 10.79 24.65
C SER A 321 -2.57 10.86 25.00
N GLY A 322 -3.02 10.30 26.14
CA GLY A 322 -4.42 10.37 26.57
C GLY A 322 -5.17 9.04 26.59
N PRO A 323 -6.37 9.03 27.19
CA PRO A 323 -7.19 7.85 27.41
C PRO A 323 -7.68 7.18 26.12
N SER A 324 -8.05 5.90 26.19
CA SER A 324 -8.44 5.06 25.05
C SER A 324 -9.55 5.66 24.20
N GLY A 325 -10.58 6.27 24.82
CA GLY A 325 -11.70 6.88 24.10
C GLY A 325 -11.32 8.11 23.28
N GLU A 326 -10.16 8.73 23.50
CA GLU A 326 -9.68 9.79 22.62
C GLU A 326 -9.03 9.20 21.38
N TRP A 327 -9.56 9.58 20.22
CA TRP A 327 -8.98 9.23 18.92
C TRP A 327 -7.74 10.08 18.65
N LYS A 328 -6.64 9.43 18.29
CA LYS A 328 -5.36 10.08 18.00
C LYS A 328 -4.87 9.72 16.62
N SER A 329 -4.03 10.56 16.03
CA SER A 329 -3.36 10.22 14.77
C SER A 329 -2.27 9.20 15.05
N TYR A 330 -2.20 8.14 14.27
CA TYR A 330 -1.20 7.08 14.37
C TYR A 330 -0.46 6.94 13.05
N LEU A 331 0.86 7.14 13.08
CA LEU A 331 1.73 6.98 11.92
C LEU A 331 2.73 5.87 12.14
N VAL A 332 3.00 5.12 11.08
CA VAL A 332 4.00 4.05 11.08
C VAL A 332 4.87 4.16 9.83
N LYS A 333 6.19 4.18 10.03
CA LYS A 333 7.18 4.15 8.96
C LYS A 333 7.82 2.76 8.87
N ILE A 334 7.77 2.15 7.69
CA ILE A 334 8.22 0.78 7.42
C ILE A 334 9.21 0.81 6.26
N ASN A 335 10.37 0.15 6.42
CA ASN A 335 11.36 0.07 5.35
C ASN A 335 10.90 -0.87 4.21
N PRO A 336 11.55 -0.86 3.03
CA PRO A 336 11.20 -1.73 1.91
C PRO A 336 11.15 -3.23 2.22
N ASN A 337 11.87 -3.67 3.26
CA ASN A 337 11.92 -5.08 3.70
C ASN A 337 10.81 -5.44 4.70
N GLY A 338 9.86 -4.54 4.98
CA GLY A 338 8.74 -4.79 5.90
C GLY A 338 9.08 -4.61 7.39
N GLN A 339 10.24 -4.02 7.73
CA GLN A 339 10.63 -3.76 9.11
C GLN A 339 10.19 -2.36 9.52
N THR A 340 9.51 -2.26 10.66
CA THR A 340 9.15 -0.97 11.28
C THR A 340 10.41 -0.20 11.65
N ILE A 341 10.54 1.02 11.12
CA ILE A 341 11.60 1.98 11.46
C ILE A 341 11.19 2.72 12.74
N TRP A 342 9.99 3.30 12.72
CA TRP A 342 9.39 3.96 13.87
C TRP A 342 7.86 3.96 13.76
N GLU A 343 7.22 4.22 14.89
CA GLU A 343 5.80 4.46 15.00
C GLU A 343 5.57 5.62 15.98
N ALA A 344 4.50 6.39 15.80
CA ALA A 344 4.21 7.55 16.63
C ALA A 344 2.73 7.89 16.68
N VAL A 345 2.30 8.40 17.84
CA VAL A 345 0.93 8.86 18.11
C VAL A 345 0.94 10.37 18.32
N TYR A 346 0.07 11.09 17.62
CA TYR A 346 -0.05 12.55 17.68
C TYR A 346 -1.44 12.99 18.15
N GLY A 347 -1.48 14.14 18.81
CA GLY A 347 -2.66 14.69 19.48
C GLY A 347 -2.40 14.85 20.98
N GLU A 348 -2.82 16.01 21.52
CA GLU A 348 -2.63 16.31 22.93
C GLU A 348 -3.58 15.49 23.82
N SER A 349 -3.09 15.10 24.99
CA SER A 349 -3.84 14.31 25.96
C SER A 349 -4.96 15.14 26.62
N ASN A 350 -6.16 14.59 26.73
CA ASN A 350 -7.31 15.26 27.37
C ASN A 350 -7.74 16.54 26.65
N GLN A 351 -7.46 16.65 25.35
CA GLN A 351 -7.87 17.79 24.52
C GLN A 351 -8.98 17.45 23.52
N GLY A 352 -9.16 16.17 23.17
CA GLY A 352 -10.17 15.70 22.22
C GLY A 352 -9.61 14.76 21.14
N HIS A 353 -10.36 14.62 20.05
CA HIS A 353 -10.20 13.71 18.93
C HIS A 353 -9.39 14.33 17.78
N ASN A 354 -8.48 13.54 17.20
CA ASN A 354 -7.58 13.93 16.10
C ASN A 354 -7.24 12.72 15.22
N ALA A 355 -8.23 11.97 14.75
CA ALA A 355 -7.98 10.82 13.87
C ALA A 355 -7.33 11.32 12.56
N ALA A 356 -6.37 10.58 12.01
CA ALA A 356 -5.82 10.93 10.68
C ALA A 356 -6.60 10.16 9.62
N GLU A 357 -7.12 10.91 8.65
CA GLU A 357 -7.90 10.40 7.51
C GLU A 357 -7.05 10.31 6.25
N PHE A 358 -5.99 11.11 6.16
CA PHE A 358 -5.05 11.02 5.05
C PHE A 358 -3.68 11.62 5.41
N LEU A 359 -2.67 11.37 4.57
CA LEU A 359 -1.38 12.05 4.65
C LEU A 359 -0.81 12.34 3.26
N ASP A 360 0.02 13.37 3.20
CA ASP A 360 0.92 13.61 2.08
C ASP A 360 2.34 13.90 2.57
N THR A 361 3.33 13.65 1.72
CA THR A 361 4.68 14.17 1.91
C THR A 361 4.70 15.69 1.73
N THR A 362 5.72 16.33 2.27
CA THR A 362 5.94 17.77 2.07
C THR A 362 7.33 18.01 1.50
N ILE A 363 7.48 19.07 0.71
CA ILE A 363 8.69 19.38 -0.05
C ILE A 363 9.93 19.59 0.85
N ASP A 364 9.71 19.91 2.12
CA ASP A 364 10.74 20.04 3.14
C ASP A 364 11.18 18.70 3.77
N GLY A 365 10.59 17.58 3.34
CA GLY A 365 10.88 16.23 3.82
C GLY A 365 10.11 15.83 5.09
N GLY A 366 9.09 16.60 5.49
CA GLY A 366 8.11 16.23 6.51
C GLY A 366 6.84 15.60 5.93
N PHE A 367 5.77 15.63 6.71
CA PHE A 367 4.43 15.15 6.31
C PHE A 367 3.36 16.15 6.69
N ILE A 368 2.24 16.17 5.96
CA ILE A 368 1.00 16.83 6.35
C ILE A 368 -0.04 15.74 6.61
N LEU A 369 -0.71 15.81 7.76
CA LEU A 369 -1.89 14.98 8.03
C LEU A 369 -3.15 15.79 7.83
N PHE A 370 -4.16 15.13 7.27
CA PHE A 370 -5.52 15.60 7.20
C PHE A 370 -6.32 14.83 8.25
N ASN A 371 -6.90 15.54 9.21
CA ASN A 371 -7.48 14.95 10.40
C ASN A 371 -8.96 15.25 10.54
N ASP A 372 -9.74 14.27 10.98
CA ASP A 372 -10.99 14.54 11.69
C ASP A 372 -10.63 15.04 13.10
N SER A 373 -10.83 16.33 13.34
CA SER A 373 -10.34 17.00 14.54
C SER A 373 -11.38 17.87 15.20
N ASP A 374 -11.56 17.72 16.51
CA ASP A 374 -12.30 18.65 17.35
C ASP A 374 -11.42 19.58 18.18
N THR A 375 -10.10 19.34 18.17
CA THR A 375 -9.13 20.10 18.99
C THR A 375 -8.44 21.22 18.24
N ALA A 376 -8.45 21.16 16.90
CA ALA A 376 -7.78 22.14 16.04
C ALA A 376 -8.61 23.41 15.78
N SER A 377 -9.85 23.47 16.28
CA SER A 377 -10.79 24.52 15.94
C SER A 377 -10.28 25.90 16.39
N ILE A 378 -10.08 26.79 15.42
CA ILE A 378 -9.85 28.23 15.64
C ILE A 378 -11.21 28.97 15.75
N SER A 379 -12.32 28.23 15.57
CA SER A 379 -13.69 28.70 15.50
C SER A 379 -14.40 28.48 16.85
N THR A 380 -15.33 29.36 17.20
CA THR A 380 -16.21 29.20 18.38
C THR A 380 -17.42 28.32 18.10
N LYS A 381 -17.39 27.49 17.06
CA LYS A 381 -18.49 26.65 16.57
C LYS A 381 -18.08 25.18 16.69
N GLU A 382 -18.95 24.37 17.32
CA GLU A 382 -18.79 22.94 17.68
C GLU A 382 -18.72 22.03 16.43
N PRO A 383 -18.39 20.72 16.57
CA PRO A 383 -17.22 20.18 17.25
C PRO A 383 -16.12 19.71 16.27
N ASN A 384 -16.40 19.12 15.09
CA ASN A 384 -15.34 18.60 14.19
C ASN A 384 -15.03 19.53 13.00
N ASN A 385 -13.75 19.60 12.60
CA ASN A 385 -13.24 20.40 11.49
C ASN A 385 -12.25 19.62 10.62
N PHE A 386 -11.87 20.18 9.47
CA PHE A 386 -10.71 19.69 8.73
C PHE A 386 -9.44 20.11 9.47
N GLY A 387 -8.80 19.17 10.16
CA GLY A 387 -7.50 19.37 10.77
C GLY A 387 -6.38 19.27 9.75
N PHE A 388 -5.44 20.21 9.81
CA PHE A 388 -4.19 20.25 9.06
C PHE A 388 -3.05 20.17 10.07
N MET A 389 -2.41 19.00 10.21
CA MET A 389 -1.29 18.78 11.13
C MET A 389 0.02 18.60 10.38
N LYS A 390 0.85 19.64 10.34
CA LYS A 390 2.19 19.56 9.74
C LYS A 390 3.15 18.90 10.72
N LEU A 391 3.85 17.88 10.23
CA LEU A 391 4.91 17.17 10.92
C LEU A 391 6.25 17.51 10.26
N ASP A 392 7.15 18.09 11.03
CA ASP A 392 8.49 18.48 10.59
C ASP A 392 9.50 17.39 10.93
N HIS A 393 10.49 17.20 10.05
CA HIS A 393 11.59 16.28 10.34
C HIS A 393 12.31 16.72 11.62
N ASN A 394 12.62 15.75 12.49
CA ASN A 394 13.30 16.04 13.74
C ASN A 394 14.68 16.63 13.42
N ALA A 395 14.84 17.95 13.61
CA ALA A 395 16.04 18.67 13.25
C ALA A 395 17.19 18.36 14.23
N SER A 396 17.78 17.16 14.18
CA SER A 396 19.17 17.03 14.61
C SER A 396 20.05 17.57 13.48
N HIS A 397 20.40 18.86 13.63
CA HIS A 397 21.39 19.68 12.92
C HIS A 397 20.85 20.87 12.10
N LEU A 398 20.31 21.87 12.81
CA LEU A 398 20.55 23.28 12.49
C LEU A 398 21.00 24.02 13.76
N SER A 399 22.18 23.66 14.27
CA SER A 399 22.95 24.55 15.15
C SER A 399 24.22 24.95 14.40
N ASP A 400 24.09 25.94 13.52
CA ASP A 400 25.10 26.97 13.24
C ASP A 400 24.61 27.90 12.12
N ALA A 401 23.61 28.73 12.44
CA ALA A 401 23.36 30.00 11.73
C ALA A 401 22.52 30.96 12.60
N ASN A 402 22.85 31.07 13.90
CA ASN A 402 22.50 32.25 14.68
C ASN A 402 23.76 33.12 14.78
N GLN A 403 24.04 33.88 13.73
CA GLN A 403 24.74 35.15 13.88
C GLN A 403 23.87 36.24 13.26
N ASP A 404 23.33 37.08 14.14
CA ASP A 404 22.76 38.38 13.81
C ASP A 404 23.64 39.13 12.80
N PRO A 405 23.08 39.70 11.72
CA PRO A 405 23.69 40.85 11.09
C PRO A 405 23.37 42.10 11.94
N LEU A 406 24.42 42.69 12.51
CA LEU A 406 24.41 44.05 13.07
C LEU A 406 23.94 45.08 12.01
N PRO A 407 23.38 46.23 12.44
CA PRO A 407 22.65 47.13 11.56
C PRO A 407 23.56 47.87 10.57
N GLU A 408 23.22 47.82 9.28
CA GLU A 408 23.95 48.55 8.25
C GLU A 408 23.68 50.06 8.29
N THR A 409 24.77 50.81 8.27
CA THR A 409 24.81 52.27 8.14
C THR A 409 24.49 52.72 6.71
N VAL A 410 23.56 53.67 6.61
CA VAL A 410 23.14 54.42 5.42
C VAL A 410 24.33 55.09 4.71
N THR A 411 24.53 54.80 3.42
CA THR A 411 25.15 55.75 2.47
C THR A 411 24.43 55.71 1.11
N ASN A 412 24.21 56.89 0.53
CA ASN A 412 23.43 57.17 -0.69
C ASN A 412 24.28 57.04 -1.99
N PRO A 413 23.68 57.11 -3.20
CA PRO A 413 24.03 56.25 -4.35
C PRO A 413 24.88 56.92 -5.45
N THR A 414 25.47 56.11 -6.35
CA THR A 414 25.95 56.52 -7.69
C THR A 414 26.24 55.27 -8.57
N PRO A 415 26.28 55.36 -9.92
CA PRO A 415 25.19 55.43 -10.89
C PRO A 415 25.03 54.15 -11.74
N GLU A 416 23.93 54.06 -12.50
CA GLU A 416 23.54 52.95 -13.40
C GLU A 416 24.57 52.62 -14.50
N PRO A 417 24.69 51.34 -14.92
CA PRO A 417 25.46 50.96 -16.10
C PRO A 417 24.65 51.12 -17.41
N VAL A 418 25.35 51.64 -18.43
CA VAL A 418 24.94 51.86 -19.82
C VAL A 418 24.65 50.52 -20.54
N PRO A 419 23.67 50.44 -21.46
CA PRO A 419 23.32 49.20 -22.16
C PRO A 419 24.33 48.83 -23.28
N THR A 420 24.62 47.53 -23.37
CA THR A 420 25.46 46.90 -24.42
C THR A 420 24.58 46.50 -25.62
N PRO A 421 25.05 46.62 -26.89
CA PRO A 421 24.20 46.45 -28.06
C PRO A 421 23.83 44.99 -28.39
N THR A 422 22.61 44.84 -28.91
CA THR A 422 22.00 43.63 -29.48
C THR A 422 22.73 43.15 -30.76
N PRO A 423 22.93 41.83 -30.96
CA PRO A 423 23.43 41.31 -32.24
C PRO A 423 22.31 41.18 -33.29
N GLU A 424 22.64 41.52 -34.54
CA GLU A 424 21.82 41.35 -35.76
C GLU A 424 21.56 39.86 -36.12
N PRO A 425 20.48 39.55 -36.86
CA PRO A 425 20.14 38.19 -37.25
C PRO A 425 20.95 37.69 -38.47
N THR A 426 21.50 36.49 -38.37
CA THR A 426 22.12 35.73 -39.48
C THR A 426 21.05 35.20 -40.44
N PRO A 427 21.24 35.25 -41.78
CA PRO A 427 20.23 34.83 -42.75
C PRO A 427 20.04 33.31 -42.83
N ALA A 428 18.80 32.91 -43.10
CA ALA A 428 18.33 31.53 -43.17
C ALA A 428 18.99 30.71 -44.29
N THR A 429 19.43 29.49 -43.95
CA THR A 429 19.82 28.44 -44.90
C THR A 429 18.60 27.77 -45.53
N VAL A 430 18.60 27.71 -46.85
CA VAL A 430 17.61 27.03 -47.70
C VAL A 430 17.71 25.51 -47.51
N LEU A 431 16.59 24.86 -47.19
CA LEU A 431 16.48 23.40 -47.15
C LEU A 431 16.27 22.84 -48.57
N THR A 432 17.12 21.90 -48.97
CA THR A 432 16.92 21.02 -50.12
C THR A 432 16.12 19.77 -49.71
N PRO A 433 15.31 19.18 -50.60
CA PRO A 433 14.44 18.05 -50.26
C PRO A 433 15.23 16.74 -50.07
N THR A 434 14.90 16.02 -48.99
CA THR A 434 15.37 14.66 -48.69
C THR A 434 14.64 13.63 -49.57
N PRO A 435 15.32 12.59 -50.09
CA PRO A 435 14.66 11.55 -50.88
C PRO A 435 13.84 10.58 -50.01
N GLU A 436 12.75 10.07 -50.60
CA GLU A 436 11.79 9.11 -50.05
C GLU A 436 12.44 7.72 -49.77
N PRO A 437 12.07 7.02 -48.67
CA PRO A 437 12.62 5.70 -48.35
C PRO A 437 11.99 4.59 -49.21
N PRO A 438 12.70 3.47 -49.47
CA PRO A 438 12.16 2.35 -50.24
C PRO A 438 11.20 1.48 -49.39
N PRO A 439 10.30 0.71 -50.01
CA PRO A 439 9.28 -0.06 -49.30
C PRO A 439 9.88 -1.26 -48.55
N THR A 440 9.42 -1.46 -47.32
CA THR A 440 9.76 -2.58 -46.42
C THR A 440 9.16 -3.90 -46.93
N PRO A 441 9.91 -5.02 -46.97
CA PRO A 441 9.36 -6.32 -47.32
C PRO A 441 8.59 -6.95 -46.15
N SER A 442 7.49 -7.64 -46.48
CA SER A 442 6.62 -8.39 -45.57
C SER A 442 7.38 -9.55 -44.90
N LEU A 443 7.34 -9.63 -43.57
CA LEU A 443 7.85 -10.75 -42.78
C LEU A 443 6.68 -11.65 -42.33
N GLU A 444 6.69 -12.91 -42.76
CA GLU A 444 5.91 -13.98 -42.17
C GLU A 444 6.44 -14.33 -40.77
N LEU A 445 5.54 -14.56 -39.82
CA LEU A 445 5.85 -15.01 -38.46
C LEU A 445 6.37 -16.46 -38.45
N PRO A 446 7.43 -16.80 -37.68
CA PRO A 446 7.82 -18.19 -37.48
C PRO A 446 6.94 -18.87 -36.40
N PRO A 447 6.83 -20.21 -36.41
CA PRO A 447 6.06 -20.95 -35.41
C PRO A 447 6.78 -20.99 -34.05
N SER A 448 5.99 -21.07 -32.98
CA SER A 448 6.42 -21.08 -31.58
C SER A 448 7.55 -22.08 -31.28
N PRO A 449 8.58 -21.72 -30.50
CA PRO A 449 9.59 -22.69 -30.08
C PRO A 449 9.08 -23.52 -28.89
N LEU A 450 9.17 -24.84 -29.07
CA LEU A 450 9.29 -25.83 -28.01
C LEU A 450 10.52 -25.51 -27.13
N SER A 451 10.38 -25.70 -25.81
CA SER A 451 11.40 -25.43 -24.79
C SER A 451 12.77 -26.06 -25.12
N PRO A 452 13.90 -25.33 -24.97
CA PRO A 452 15.24 -25.92 -25.08
C PRO A 452 15.68 -26.59 -23.76
N PRO A 453 16.74 -27.42 -23.78
CA PRO A 453 17.21 -28.16 -22.62
C PRO A 453 17.90 -27.26 -21.58
N ILE A 454 17.63 -27.54 -20.31
CA ILE A 454 18.19 -26.90 -19.12
C ILE A 454 19.66 -27.31 -18.97
N ASP A 455 20.58 -26.43 -19.37
CA ASP A 455 22.03 -26.52 -19.11
C ASP A 455 22.56 -25.14 -18.62
N GLY A 456 21.73 -24.43 -17.84
CA GLY A 456 22.10 -23.20 -17.16
C GLY A 456 22.65 -23.50 -15.77
N ASP A 457 23.72 -22.80 -15.36
CA ASP A 457 24.13 -22.76 -13.97
C ASP A 457 23.18 -21.86 -13.19
N PHE A 458 22.16 -22.46 -12.56
CA PHE A 458 21.16 -21.74 -11.77
C PHE A 458 21.58 -21.54 -10.32
N SER A 459 22.83 -21.89 -9.95
CA SER A 459 23.28 -21.89 -8.55
C SER A 459 23.32 -20.49 -7.91
N SER A 460 23.29 -19.42 -8.72
CA SER A 460 23.29 -18.03 -8.26
C SER A 460 21.92 -17.33 -8.36
N LEU A 461 20.85 -18.05 -8.73
CA LEU A 461 19.52 -17.46 -8.78
C LEU A 461 18.93 -17.28 -7.37
N PRO A 462 18.13 -16.22 -7.13
CA PRO A 462 17.36 -16.13 -5.89
C PRO A 462 16.40 -17.33 -5.78
N PRO A 463 16.09 -17.80 -4.55
CA PRO A 463 15.28 -18.98 -4.25
C PRO A 463 14.07 -19.21 -5.16
N ASP A 464 13.20 -18.20 -5.29
CA ASP A 464 11.94 -18.32 -6.01
C ASP A 464 12.13 -18.36 -7.54
N LEU A 465 13.21 -17.74 -8.03
CA LEU A 465 13.60 -17.82 -9.44
C LEU A 465 14.27 -19.16 -9.75
N TRP A 466 15.06 -19.71 -8.82
CA TRP A 466 15.57 -21.07 -8.96
C TRP A 466 14.42 -22.09 -9.03
N LEU A 467 13.44 -21.98 -8.12
CA LEU A 467 12.28 -22.86 -8.08
C LEU A 467 11.44 -22.79 -9.36
N SER A 468 11.10 -21.58 -9.83
CA SER A 468 10.28 -21.39 -11.03
C SER A 468 10.98 -21.74 -12.35
N GLN A 469 12.31 -21.70 -12.39
CA GLN A 469 13.10 -22.06 -13.57
C GLN A 469 13.45 -23.55 -13.63
N THR A 470 13.45 -24.26 -12.49
CA THR A 470 13.86 -25.67 -12.41
C THR A 470 12.71 -26.65 -12.13
N HIS A 471 11.55 -26.17 -11.70
CA HIS A 471 10.36 -26.99 -11.42
C HIS A 471 9.13 -26.45 -12.14
N ASP A 472 8.26 -27.37 -12.56
CA ASP A 472 7.00 -27.06 -13.23
C ASP A 472 5.94 -26.53 -12.26
N VAL A 473 6.01 -26.96 -10.99
CA VAL A 473 5.03 -26.64 -9.95
C VAL A 473 5.71 -26.49 -8.59
N ILE A 474 5.42 -25.39 -7.91
CA ILE A 474 5.80 -25.17 -6.51
C ILE A 474 4.60 -25.51 -5.62
N ILE A 475 4.82 -26.37 -4.63
CA ILE A 475 3.80 -26.88 -3.70
C ILE A 475 4.23 -26.50 -2.29
N GLN A 476 3.70 -25.38 -1.81
CA GLN A 476 4.06 -24.83 -0.50
C GLN A 476 3.46 -25.66 0.65
N SER A 477 4.24 -25.81 1.73
CA SER A 477 3.75 -26.32 3.01
C SER A 477 2.66 -25.41 3.57
N VAL A 478 1.69 -25.99 4.28
CA VAL A 478 0.60 -25.24 4.92
C VAL A 478 0.69 -25.41 6.42
N ARG A 479 0.31 -24.38 7.20
CA ARG A 479 0.31 -24.47 8.66
C ARG A 479 -0.59 -25.62 9.13
N GLY A 480 -0.06 -26.45 10.01
CA GLY A 480 -0.69 -27.68 10.47
C GLY A 480 -0.58 -28.82 9.45
N LYS A 481 -1.54 -29.75 9.48
CA LYS A 481 -1.40 -31.03 8.78
C LYS A 481 -1.86 -31.00 7.32
N GLY A 482 -1.04 -30.45 6.44
CA GLY A 482 -1.33 -30.40 5.01
C GLY A 482 -1.22 -31.73 4.26
N LYS A 483 -1.69 -31.68 3.00
CA LYS A 483 -1.62 -32.77 2.02
C LYS A 483 -1.06 -32.21 0.71
N LEU A 484 0.26 -32.23 0.58
CA LEU A 484 1.00 -31.72 -0.57
C LEU A 484 0.99 -32.78 -1.67
N LYS A 485 0.37 -32.51 -2.82
CA LYS A 485 0.19 -33.50 -3.90
C LYS A 485 0.98 -33.13 -5.15
N GLY A 486 2.02 -33.90 -5.44
CA GLY A 486 2.82 -33.79 -6.67
C GLY A 486 1.98 -33.95 -7.93
N LYS A 487 2.43 -33.30 -9.01
CA LYS A 487 1.81 -33.27 -10.33
C LYS A 487 2.60 -34.14 -11.29
N LYS A 488 2.40 -33.95 -12.61
CA LYS A 488 3.01 -34.80 -13.65
C LYS A 488 4.49 -34.42 -13.88
N GLY A 489 4.81 -33.14 -13.73
CA GLY A 489 6.13 -32.53 -13.92
C GLY A 489 7.09 -32.68 -12.75
N ALA A 490 8.20 -31.93 -12.80
CA ALA A 490 9.11 -31.77 -11.66
C ALA A 490 8.46 -30.83 -10.63
N ASP A 491 8.27 -31.31 -9.41
CA ASP A 491 7.60 -30.55 -8.36
C ASP A 491 8.59 -30.11 -7.27
N ALA A 492 8.46 -28.87 -6.78
CA ALA A 492 9.17 -28.42 -5.59
C ALA A 492 8.22 -28.33 -4.38
N PHE A 493 8.47 -29.14 -3.36
CA PHE A 493 7.75 -29.10 -2.09
C PHE A 493 8.45 -28.11 -1.16
N TYR A 494 7.93 -26.89 -1.07
CA TYR A 494 8.62 -25.77 -0.46
C TYR A 494 8.18 -25.52 0.98
N PHE A 495 9.13 -25.56 1.91
CA PHE A 495 8.96 -25.27 3.33
C PHE A 495 9.68 -23.96 3.66
N ASN A 496 8.91 -22.86 3.82
CA ASN A 496 9.41 -21.49 3.98
C ASN A 496 8.73 -20.69 5.10
N SER A 497 8.00 -21.35 6.00
CA SER A 497 7.42 -20.72 7.18
C SER A 497 7.59 -21.65 8.38
N PHE A 498 8.09 -21.12 9.51
CA PHE A 498 8.36 -21.92 10.70
C PHE A 498 7.09 -22.43 11.38
N GLU A 499 7.10 -23.72 11.74
CA GLU A 499 6.13 -24.34 12.65
C GLU A 499 6.80 -25.45 13.46
N ALA A 500 6.33 -25.69 14.68
CA ALA A 500 6.80 -26.80 15.51
C ALA A 500 6.70 -28.16 14.76
N PHE A 501 7.82 -28.87 14.60
CA PHE A 501 7.89 -30.12 13.83
C PHE A 501 7.40 -31.34 14.61
N THR A 502 6.08 -31.49 14.71
CA THR A 502 5.45 -32.56 15.47
C THR A 502 4.71 -33.55 14.57
N LYS A 503 4.33 -34.70 15.13
CA LYS A 503 3.44 -35.64 14.42
C LYS A 503 2.07 -35.04 14.06
N LYS A 504 1.62 -34.01 14.78
CA LYS A 504 0.31 -33.37 14.56
C LYS A 504 0.37 -32.38 13.40
N SER A 505 1.49 -31.67 13.25
CA SER A 505 1.76 -30.68 12.19
C SER A 505 2.42 -31.29 10.95
N ALA A 506 3.08 -32.45 11.04
CA ALA A 506 3.79 -33.02 9.89
C ALA A 506 2.93 -33.20 8.63
N ASP A 507 3.37 -32.55 7.56
CA ASP A 507 2.76 -32.57 6.24
C ASP A 507 2.74 -33.95 5.60
N LYS A 508 1.76 -34.20 4.73
CA LYS A 508 1.74 -35.42 3.90
C LYS A 508 2.07 -35.08 2.47
N ILE A 509 3.28 -35.42 2.04
CA ILE A 509 3.68 -35.37 0.64
C ILE A 509 3.15 -36.62 -0.07
N ILE A 510 2.42 -36.44 -1.17
CA ILE A 510 1.77 -37.48 -1.95
C ILE A 510 2.26 -37.36 -3.39
N GLY A 511 2.82 -38.45 -3.91
CA GLY A 511 3.26 -38.51 -5.31
C GLY A 511 4.67 -37.99 -5.59
N PHE A 512 5.52 -37.87 -4.57
CA PHE A 512 6.92 -37.48 -4.72
C PHE A 512 7.70 -38.46 -5.61
N LYS A 513 8.39 -37.94 -6.62
CA LYS A 513 9.24 -38.67 -7.57
C LYS A 513 10.70 -38.32 -7.29
N ALA A 514 11.41 -39.22 -6.61
CA ALA A 514 12.84 -39.08 -6.37
C ALA A 514 13.61 -38.83 -7.68
N SER A 515 14.69 -38.04 -7.61
CA SER A 515 15.50 -37.55 -8.76
C SER A 515 14.81 -36.57 -9.72
N GLN A 516 13.52 -36.28 -9.53
CA GLN A 516 12.78 -35.30 -10.34
C GLN A 516 12.20 -34.19 -9.46
N ASP A 517 11.61 -34.54 -8.34
CA ASP A 517 11.02 -33.59 -7.40
C ASP A 517 12.06 -33.16 -6.36
N THR A 518 11.83 -32.02 -5.73
CA THR A 518 12.73 -31.46 -4.70
C THR A 518 11.95 -31.11 -3.45
N ILE A 519 12.52 -31.38 -2.29
CA ILE A 519 12.10 -30.80 -1.01
C ILE A 519 12.94 -29.54 -0.82
N ALA A 520 12.34 -28.39 -1.07
CA ALA A 520 12.99 -27.10 -0.91
C ALA A 520 12.76 -26.58 0.51
N VAL A 521 13.83 -26.16 1.18
CA VAL A 521 13.80 -25.68 2.57
C VAL A 521 14.48 -24.33 2.67
N SER A 522 13.91 -23.40 3.44
CA SER A 522 14.48 -22.07 3.72
C SER A 522 14.81 -21.93 5.22
N PRO A 523 15.81 -21.10 5.61
CA PRO A 523 16.02 -20.66 6.99
C PRO A 523 14.75 -20.08 7.66
N ASP A 524 13.80 -19.53 6.89
CA ASP A 524 12.51 -19.05 7.40
C ASP A 524 11.66 -20.16 8.04
N ALA A 525 11.74 -21.37 7.49
CA ALA A 525 11.10 -22.57 8.06
C ALA A 525 12.03 -23.29 9.04
N PHE A 526 13.34 -23.20 8.84
CA PHE A 526 14.34 -23.93 9.59
C PHE A 526 15.47 -22.98 10.05
N PRO A 527 15.26 -22.19 11.12
CA PRO A 527 16.21 -21.15 11.53
C PRO A 527 17.64 -21.67 11.76
N ALA A 528 17.79 -22.91 12.22
CA ALA A 528 19.10 -23.54 12.41
C ALA A 528 19.89 -23.81 11.11
N LEU A 529 19.28 -23.60 9.93
CA LEU A 529 19.93 -23.65 8.62
C LEU A 529 20.48 -22.28 8.18
N GLU A 530 20.27 -21.21 8.94
CA GLU A 530 20.83 -19.89 8.63
C GLU A 530 22.37 -19.97 8.56
N GLY A 531 22.94 -19.54 7.42
CA GLY A 531 24.39 -19.60 7.17
C GLY A 531 24.97 -20.99 6.90
N VAL A 532 24.14 -22.04 6.80
CA VAL A 532 24.60 -23.40 6.46
C VAL A 532 24.88 -23.51 4.95
N SER A 533 26.09 -23.94 4.60
CA SER A 533 26.51 -24.02 3.19
C SER A 533 26.06 -25.30 2.46
N ALA A 534 25.70 -26.36 3.19
CA ALA A 534 25.25 -27.63 2.63
C ALA A 534 24.48 -28.48 3.64
N ILE A 535 23.40 -29.11 3.19
CA ILE A 535 22.58 -30.03 4.00
C ILE A 535 23.29 -31.37 4.22
N ARG A 536 23.39 -31.76 5.48
CA ARG A 536 23.80 -33.10 5.94
C ARG A 536 22.56 -33.99 6.02
N PHE A 537 22.52 -35.00 5.18
CA PHE A 537 21.38 -35.89 5.06
C PHE A 537 21.76 -37.36 5.30
N ALA A 538 20.90 -38.10 6.00
CA ALA A 538 20.97 -39.56 6.11
C ALA A 538 19.62 -40.24 5.86
N SER A 539 19.66 -41.47 5.36
CA SER A 539 18.48 -42.31 5.19
C SER A 539 18.69 -43.70 5.80
N THR A 540 17.65 -44.27 6.41
CA THR A 540 17.70 -45.63 6.94
C THR A 540 16.36 -46.37 6.89
N LYS A 541 16.43 -47.70 6.71
CA LYS A 541 15.32 -48.65 6.86
C LYS A 541 15.23 -49.24 8.28
N SER A 542 16.27 -49.05 9.11
CA SER A 542 16.43 -49.67 10.43
C SER A 542 16.02 -48.73 11.55
N LYS A 543 15.06 -49.17 12.39
CA LYS A 543 14.65 -48.41 13.57
C LYS A 543 15.79 -48.27 14.61
N LYS A 544 16.73 -49.22 14.64
CA LYS A 544 17.89 -49.15 15.54
C LYS A 544 18.86 -48.06 15.08
N GLU A 545 19.12 -48.02 13.78
CA GLU A 545 19.98 -47.03 13.14
C GLU A 545 19.36 -45.63 13.17
N LEU A 546 18.04 -45.51 12.96
CA LEU A 546 17.34 -44.22 13.09
C LEU A 546 17.57 -43.56 14.46
N LYS A 547 17.55 -44.35 15.54
CA LYS A 547 17.82 -43.87 16.90
C LYS A 547 19.30 -43.53 17.15
N GLN A 548 20.18 -44.05 16.31
CA GLN A 548 21.61 -43.74 16.36
C GLN A 548 21.86 -42.45 15.58
N LEU A 549 21.33 -42.34 14.35
CA LEU A 549 21.41 -41.15 13.50
C LEU A 549 20.78 -39.92 14.17
N SER A 550 19.71 -40.07 14.97
CA SER A 550 19.10 -38.96 15.75
C SER A 550 19.96 -38.44 16.92
N LYS A 551 21.26 -38.78 16.93
CA LYS A 551 22.27 -38.37 17.91
C LYS A 551 23.60 -38.06 17.19
N GLU A 552 23.57 -38.05 15.87
CA GLU A 552 24.68 -37.72 15.00
C GLU A 552 24.34 -36.40 14.32
N ASP A 553 25.35 -35.72 13.78
CA ASP A 553 25.25 -34.37 13.27
C ASP A 553 24.72 -34.35 11.82
N TYR A 554 23.41 -34.58 11.68
CA TYR A 554 22.67 -34.52 10.41
C TYR A 554 21.53 -33.51 10.52
N ASP A 555 21.39 -32.63 9.53
CA ASP A 555 20.27 -31.67 9.48
C ASP A 555 18.95 -32.39 9.19
N PHE A 556 18.96 -33.36 8.26
CA PHE A 556 17.79 -34.15 7.91
C PHE A 556 18.05 -35.65 7.95
N VAL A 557 17.12 -36.39 8.55
CA VAL A 557 17.16 -37.86 8.56
C VAL A 557 15.84 -38.45 8.07
N TYR A 558 15.92 -39.30 7.06
CA TYR A 558 14.77 -39.96 6.46
C TYR A 558 14.62 -41.41 6.91
N PHE A 559 13.50 -41.72 7.58
CA PHE A 559 13.13 -43.08 7.93
C PHE A 559 12.26 -43.72 6.84
N GLU A 560 12.93 -44.28 5.83
CA GLU A 560 12.30 -44.80 4.61
C GLU A 560 11.22 -45.86 4.89
N LYS A 561 11.44 -46.74 5.88
CA LYS A 561 10.46 -47.79 6.23
C LYS A 561 9.05 -47.25 6.50
N LYS A 562 8.96 -46.00 6.98
CA LYS A 562 7.69 -45.30 7.26
C LYS A 562 7.48 -44.04 6.42
N GLY A 563 8.43 -43.67 5.55
CA GLY A 563 8.39 -42.46 4.74
C GLY A 563 8.32 -41.21 5.61
N ARG A 564 9.22 -41.05 6.59
CA ARG A 564 9.19 -39.93 7.54
C ARG A 564 10.48 -39.14 7.45
N LEU A 565 10.38 -37.85 7.18
CA LEU A 565 11.51 -36.92 7.16
C LEU A 565 11.56 -36.17 8.48
N TYR A 566 12.69 -36.26 9.17
CA TYR A 566 12.97 -35.57 10.41
C TYR A 566 13.98 -34.46 10.17
N PHE A 567 13.80 -33.34 10.85
CA PHE A 567 14.77 -32.25 10.95
C PHE A 567 15.38 -32.23 12.35
N ASP A 568 16.69 -32.04 12.44
CA ASP A 568 17.41 -31.90 13.70
C ASP A 568 17.83 -30.42 13.89
N GLY A 569 17.14 -29.72 14.81
CA GLY A 569 17.17 -28.26 14.89
C GLY A 569 18.30 -27.64 15.71
N ASN A 570 19.16 -28.42 16.38
CA ASN A 570 20.23 -27.83 17.20
C ASN A 570 21.50 -28.72 17.38
N GLY A 571 21.66 -29.79 16.60
CA GLY A 571 22.84 -30.67 16.62
C GLY A 571 22.63 -31.99 17.37
N ALA A 572 23.71 -32.63 17.84
CA ALA A 572 23.73 -34.03 18.33
C ALA A 572 22.99 -34.33 19.66
N GLU A 573 22.11 -33.42 20.12
CA GLU A 573 21.32 -33.59 21.32
C GLU A 573 20.25 -34.68 21.17
N LYS A 574 19.71 -35.14 22.30
CA LYS A 574 18.80 -36.29 22.30
C LYS A 574 17.40 -35.87 21.83
N ASN A 575 16.93 -36.50 20.75
CA ASN A 575 15.57 -36.43 20.16
C ASN A 575 15.37 -35.40 19.03
N TRP A 576 16.17 -35.48 17.95
CA TRP A 576 16.07 -34.56 16.80
C TRP A 576 16.30 -33.10 17.21
N GLY A 577 17.21 -32.91 18.16
CA GLY A 577 17.53 -31.62 18.72
C GLY A 577 16.52 -31.06 19.73
N ASN A 578 16.41 -29.72 19.79
CA ASN A 578 15.45 -29.00 20.63
C ASN A 578 14.01 -29.33 20.20
N SER A 579 13.14 -29.66 21.15
CA SER A 579 11.73 -29.99 20.86
C SER A 579 10.94 -28.85 20.24
N ASP A 580 11.44 -27.62 20.35
CA ASP A 580 10.82 -26.43 19.77
C ASP A 580 11.25 -26.19 18.32
N GLU A 581 12.40 -26.74 17.89
CA GLU A 581 13.02 -26.44 16.58
C GLU A 581 13.22 -27.67 15.70
N GLY A 582 13.15 -28.88 16.25
CA GLY A 582 13.41 -30.13 15.53
C GLY A 582 12.34 -31.20 15.75
N GLY A 583 12.24 -32.13 14.80
CA GLY A 583 11.24 -33.19 14.84
C GLY A 583 10.74 -33.64 13.48
N LEU A 584 9.48 -34.09 13.41
CA LEU A 584 8.91 -34.67 12.19
C LEU A 584 8.39 -33.56 11.27
N VAL A 585 9.06 -33.38 10.13
CA VAL A 585 8.71 -32.39 9.10
C VAL A 585 7.60 -32.91 8.21
N ALA A 586 7.81 -34.06 7.58
CA ALA A 586 6.91 -34.56 6.55
C ALA A 586 6.78 -36.10 6.56
N ILE A 587 5.66 -36.57 6.01
CA ILE A 587 5.36 -37.98 5.78
C ILE A 587 5.15 -38.22 4.28
N LEU A 588 6.17 -38.73 3.60
CA LEU A 588 6.13 -39.07 2.18
C LEU A 588 5.35 -40.36 1.93
N LYS A 589 4.23 -40.24 1.22
CA LYS A 589 3.42 -41.36 0.73
C LYS A 589 4.09 -41.98 -0.48
N GLY A 590 4.14 -43.31 -0.51
CA GLY A 590 4.91 -44.06 -1.49
C GLY A 590 6.29 -44.50 -0.98
N LYS A 591 6.82 -43.81 0.06
CA LYS A 591 8.13 -44.09 0.65
C LYS A 591 9.25 -44.13 -0.41
N PRO A 592 9.41 -43.06 -1.20
CA PRO A 592 10.49 -42.99 -2.19
C PRO A 592 11.85 -43.15 -1.49
N GLU A 593 12.84 -43.64 -2.22
CA GLU A 593 14.23 -43.60 -1.77
C GLU A 593 14.71 -42.15 -1.93
N LEU A 594 15.12 -41.52 -0.83
CA LEU A 594 15.64 -40.15 -0.82
C LEU A 594 17.16 -40.15 -0.65
N THR A 595 17.79 -39.18 -1.28
CA THR A 595 19.21 -38.84 -1.19
C THR A 595 19.37 -37.37 -0.80
N SER A 596 20.62 -36.93 -0.56
CA SER A 596 20.91 -35.52 -0.30
C SER A 596 20.57 -34.60 -1.47
N PHE A 597 20.45 -35.12 -2.70
CA PHE A 597 20.10 -34.32 -3.88
C PHE A 597 18.61 -33.99 -3.96
N ASP A 598 17.77 -34.73 -3.23
CA ASP A 598 16.32 -34.51 -3.20
C ASP A 598 15.93 -33.41 -2.19
N ILE A 599 16.89 -32.86 -1.43
CA ILE A 599 16.68 -31.77 -0.46
C ILE A 599 17.57 -30.60 -0.84
N LYS A 600 16.96 -29.42 -1.04
CA LYS A 600 17.67 -28.20 -1.42
C LYS A 600 17.44 -27.13 -0.37
N LEU A 601 18.53 -26.65 0.23
CA LEU A 601 18.53 -25.41 0.99
C LEU A 601 18.50 -24.24 0.00
N LEU A 602 17.50 -23.38 0.17
CA LEU A 602 17.38 -22.11 -0.50
C LEU A 602 17.82 -21.05 0.52
N ALA A 603 18.87 -20.31 0.17
CA ALA A 603 19.53 -19.35 1.05
C ALA A 603 19.03 -17.93 0.80
#